data_AF-A0A811T7X5-F1
#
_entry.id   AF-A0A811T7X5-F1
#
_cell.length_a   1.000
_cell.length_b   1.000
_cell.length_c   1.000
_cell.angle_alpha   90.00
_cell.angle_beta   90.00
_cell.angle_gamma   90.00
#
_symmetry.space_group_name_H-M   'P 1'
#
loop_
_entity.id
_entity.type
_entity.pdbx_description
1 polymer ?
#
loop_
_entity_poly.entity_id
_entity_poly.type
_entity_poly.pdbx_seq_one_letter_code
_entity_poly.pdbx_strand_id
1 'polypeptide(L)'
;MGSNTQNILICAGSNCNQRLTGRYYYYKVGKIEKAYCSECISSPRCDVCGFPTGKKYWKLSDSRILCRSCDATSIVDYEVAFDLFRTTKRYLKDYLNMDFKHPVGFRLLDKNELAKHGHNLLGYFEWIEKRGKKKYAIYILSRLPKPIMIGVFAHELTHLWQAENIRVKQSKLLSEGFAQWVEYRLFDNFHQETQMYLMEHRKDTYGQGLQVVKEIEKKAGTTNVFNVIRNIS
;
A
#
# COMPACT_ATOMS: atom_id res chain seq x y z
N MET A 1 -13.69 -47.83 -2.02
CA MET A 1 -12.50 -47.26 -2.72
C MET A 1 -12.43 -45.78 -2.39
N GLY A 2 -11.67 -45.41 -1.34
CA GLY A 2 -11.51 -44.02 -0.94
C GLY A 2 -10.36 -43.38 -1.70
N SER A 3 -10.66 -42.43 -2.59
CA SER A 3 -9.64 -41.64 -3.27
C SER A 3 -8.98 -40.70 -2.26
N ASN A 4 -7.79 -41.09 -1.81
CA ASN A 4 -6.92 -40.25 -0.99
C ASN A 4 -6.37 -39.14 -1.90
N THR A 5 -7.07 -38.01 -2.01
CA THR A 5 -6.58 -36.83 -2.74
C THR A 5 -5.41 -36.23 -1.97
N GLN A 6 -4.20 -36.73 -2.22
CA GLN A 6 -2.98 -36.03 -1.86
C GLN A 6 -3.05 -34.64 -2.49
N ASN A 7 -2.98 -33.59 -1.68
CA ASN A 7 -2.92 -32.21 -2.15
C ASN A 7 -1.71 -32.08 -3.08
N ILE A 8 -1.96 -32.02 -4.39
CA ILE A 8 -0.91 -31.86 -5.39
C ILE A 8 -0.36 -30.44 -5.23
N LEU A 9 0.90 -30.34 -4.80
CA LEU A 9 1.59 -29.06 -4.73
C LEU A 9 1.95 -28.60 -6.14
N ILE A 10 1.46 -27.43 -6.55
CA ILE A 10 1.71 -26.84 -7.87
C ILE A 10 2.64 -25.64 -7.74
N CYS A 11 3.56 -25.49 -8.69
CA CYS A 11 4.44 -24.32 -8.75
C CYS A 11 3.62 -23.03 -8.90
N ALA A 12 3.87 -22.07 -8.01
CA ALA A 12 3.24 -20.76 -8.01
C ALA A 12 3.79 -19.79 -9.08
N GLY A 13 4.81 -20.19 -9.84
CA GLY A 13 5.35 -19.40 -10.94
C GLY A 13 4.32 -19.23 -12.05
N SER A 14 4.11 -17.99 -12.51
CA SER A 14 3.16 -17.69 -13.58
C SER A 14 3.47 -18.53 -14.83
N ASN A 15 2.45 -19.23 -15.33
CA ASN A 15 2.52 -20.09 -16.50
C ASN A 15 3.50 -21.28 -16.38
N CYS A 16 3.81 -21.72 -15.15
CA CYS A 16 4.62 -22.92 -14.93
C CYS A 16 3.75 -24.19 -14.88
N ASN A 17 2.71 -24.19 -14.05
CA ASN A 17 1.77 -25.32 -13.83
C ASN A 17 2.43 -26.67 -13.47
N GLN A 18 3.73 -26.68 -13.17
CA GLN A 18 4.47 -27.89 -12.84
C GLN A 18 3.98 -28.46 -11.49
N ARG A 19 3.70 -29.77 -11.48
CA ARG A 19 3.50 -30.54 -10.25
C ARG A 19 4.84 -30.72 -9.54
N LEU A 20 4.87 -30.39 -8.24
CA LEU A 20 6.07 -30.40 -7.43
C LEU A 20 6.19 -31.74 -6.69
N THR A 21 6.81 -32.72 -7.33
CA THR A 21 6.99 -34.09 -6.81
C THR A 21 8.45 -34.44 -6.45
N GLY A 22 9.36 -33.46 -6.54
CA GLY A 22 10.79 -33.60 -6.24
C GLY A 22 11.34 -32.39 -5.48
N ARG A 23 12.54 -31.90 -5.83
CA ARG A 23 13.10 -30.69 -5.19
C ARG A 23 12.31 -29.44 -5.60
N TYR A 24 11.78 -28.72 -4.62
CA TYR A 24 11.12 -27.43 -4.78
C TYR A 24 11.52 -26.49 -3.63
N TYR A 25 11.15 -25.22 -3.74
CA TYR A 25 11.56 -24.17 -2.83
C TYR A 25 10.36 -23.37 -2.39
N TYR A 26 10.33 -23.00 -1.11
CA TYR A 26 9.36 -22.04 -0.61
C TYR A 26 9.92 -20.62 -0.67
N TYR A 27 9.07 -19.68 -1.04
CA TYR A 27 9.35 -18.26 -0.95
C TYR A 27 8.25 -17.60 -0.14
N LYS A 28 8.65 -16.77 0.83
CA LYS A 28 7.74 -16.12 1.77
C LYS A 28 7.75 -14.61 1.55
N VAL A 29 6.56 -14.04 1.42
CA VAL A 29 6.33 -12.59 1.49
C VAL A 29 5.26 -12.34 2.54
N GLY A 30 5.64 -11.62 3.58
CA GLY A 30 4.76 -11.40 4.73
C GLY A 30 4.37 -12.72 5.39
N LYS A 31 3.06 -12.93 5.59
CA LYS A 31 2.52 -14.21 6.09
C LYS A 31 2.33 -15.27 5.00
N ILE A 32 2.41 -14.91 3.72
CA ILE A 32 2.11 -15.82 2.61
C ILE A 32 3.38 -16.53 2.17
N GLU A 33 3.32 -17.86 2.10
CA GLU A 33 4.36 -18.71 1.55
C GLU A 33 3.85 -19.42 0.29
N LYS A 34 4.70 -19.51 -0.73
CA LYS A 34 4.37 -20.15 -2.01
C LYS A 34 5.50 -21.08 -2.44
N ALA A 35 5.13 -22.22 -3.04
CA ALA A 35 6.08 -23.21 -3.54
C ALA A 35 6.46 -22.96 -5.01
N TYR A 36 7.74 -23.12 -5.34
CA TYR A 36 8.30 -22.88 -6.67
C TYR A 36 9.24 -24.01 -7.09
N CYS A 37 9.27 -24.33 -8.38
CA CYS A 37 10.34 -25.14 -8.95
C CYS A 37 11.66 -24.34 -8.98
N SER A 38 12.78 -25.03 -9.23
CA SER A 38 14.14 -24.45 -9.29
C SER A 38 14.29 -23.31 -10.30
N GLU A 39 13.57 -23.39 -11.42
CA GLU A 39 13.57 -22.35 -12.45
C GLU A 39 12.79 -21.11 -11.97
N CYS A 40 11.57 -21.31 -11.49
CA CYS A 40 10.69 -20.19 -11.15
C CYS A 40 11.12 -19.44 -9.89
N ILE A 41 11.75 -20.11 -8.90
CA ILE A 41 12.24 -19.43 -7.69
C ILE A 41 13.30 -18.36 -8.01
N SER A 42 14.06 -18.58 -9.09
CA SER A 42 15.15 -17.73 -9.57
C SER A 42 14.69 -16.64 -10.54
N SER A 43 13.40 -16.61 -10.90
CA SER A 43 12.83 -15.55 -11.74
C SER A 43 12.85 -14.19 -11.03
N PRO A 44 12.76 -13.06 -11.79
CA PRO A 44 12.64 -11.74 -11.21
C PRO A 44 11.51 -11.63 -10.19
N ARG A 45 11.62 -10.66 -9.28
CA ARG A 45 10.56 -10.36 -8.31
C ARG A 45 9.54 -9.42 -8.92
N CYS A 46 8.26 -9.63 -8.59
CA CYS A 46 7.21 -8.68 -8.91
C CYS A 46 7.39 -7.40 -8.09
N ASP A 47 7.41 -6.22 -8.73
CA ASP A 47 7.53 -4.91 -8.07
C ASP A 47 6.32 -4.56 -7.17
N VAL A 48 5.21 -5.31 -7.30
CA VAL A 48 3.99 -5.07 -6.49
C VAL A 48 3.89 -6.03 -5.31
N CYS A 49 4.09 -7.33 -5.50
CA CYS A 49 3.89 -8.32 -4.43
C CYS A 49 5.17 -8.99 -3.93
N GLY A 50 6.33 -8.69 -4.52
CA GLY A 50 7.64 -9.23 -4.09
C GLY A 50 7.88 -10.72 -4.38
N PHE A 51 6.87 -11.48 -4.81
CA PHE A 51 7.04 -12.90 -5.17
C PHE A 51 7.80 -13.08 -6.50
N PRO A 52 8.55 -14.20 -6.68
CA PRO A 52 9.05 -14.59 -8.00
C PRO A 52 7.92 -14.67 -9.02
N THR A 53 8.15 -14.12 -10.22
CA THR A 53 7.12 -14.04 -11.26
C THR A 53 6.82 -15.37 -11.93
N GLY A 54 7.82 -16.25 -12.04
CA GLY A 54 7.79 -17.46 -12.88
C GLY A 54 8.12 -17.17 -14.34
N LYS A 55 7.64 -18.04 -15.24
CA LYS A 55 8.00 -18.07 -16.66
C LYS A 55 7.43 -16.91 -17.48
N LYS A 56 6.31 -16.32 -17.04
CA LYS A 56 5.66 -15.20 -17.71
C LYS A 56 5.51 -14.01 -16.75
N TYR A 57 5.93 -12.84 -17.22
CA TYR A 57 5.77 -11.56 -16.54
C TYR A 57 5.65 -10.43 -17.55
N TRP A 58 5.23 -9.26 -17.07
CA TRP A 58 5.11 -8.06 -17.88
C TRP A 58 6.12 -7.05 -17.39
N LYS A 59 6.92 -6.51 -18.31
CA LYS A 59 7.78 -5.36 -18.06
C LYS A 59 7.04 -4.11 -18.55
N LEU A 60 6.76 -3.19 -17.64
CA LEU A 60 6.12 -1.91 -17.94
C LEU A 60 7.14 -0.94 -18.56
N SER A 61 6.64 0.14 -19.18
CA SER A 61 7.48 1.20 -19.78
C SER A 61 8.40 1.87 -18.75
N ASP A 62 7.97 1.92 -17.48
CA ASP A 62 8.75 2.43 -16.34
C ASP A 62 9.68 1.39 -15.70
N SER A 63 9.92 0.28 -16.42
CA SER A 63 10.78 -0.84 -16.03
C SER A 63 10.31 -1.70 -14.86
N ARG A 64 9.15 -1.42 -14.25
CA ARG A 64 8.55 -2.34 -13.27
C ARG A 64 8.19 -3.67 -13.91
N ILE A 65 8.33 -4.74 -13.14
CA ILE A 65 8.00 -6.12 -13.48
C ILE A 65 6.76 -6.52 -12.69
N LEU A 66 5.72 -6.95 -13.39
CA LEU A 66 4.50 -7.49 -12.76
C LEU A 66 4.36 -8.99 -13.03
N CYS A 67 4.03 -9.74 -11.98
CA CYS A 67 3.55 -11.11 -12.13
C CYS A 67 2.09 -11.12 -12.63
N ARG A 68 1.64 -12.28 -13.14
CA ARG A 68 0.29 -12.43 -13.71
C ARG A 68 -0.82 -12.03 -12.75
N SER A 69 -0.72 -12.41 -11.48
CA SER A 69 -1.78 -12.10 -10.51
C SER A 69 -1.90 -10.60 -10.22
N CYS A 70 -0.76 -9.89 -10.16
CA CYS A 70 -0.76 -8.45 -9.91
C CYS A 70 -1.19 -7.67 -11.16
N ASP A 71 -0.70 -8.05 -12.34
CA ASP A 71 -1.10 -7.40 -13.59
C ASP A 71 -2.60 -7.56 -13.85
N ALA A 72 -3.13 -8.77 -13.68
CA ALA A 72 -4.56 -9.08 -13.90
C ALA A 72 -5.53 -8.34 -12.97
N THR A 73 -5.05 -7.80 -11.85
CA THR A 73 -5.86 -7.05 -10.88
C THR A 73 -5.44 -5.58 -10.78
N SER A 74 -4.50 -5.15 -11.63
CA SER A 74 -4.00 -3.78 -11.63
C SER A 74 -5.04 -2.81 -12.18
N ILE A 75 -5.15 -1.65 -11.54
CA ILE A 75 -6.06 -0.60 -12.00
C ILE A 75 -5.33 0.26 -13.04
N VAL A 76 -5.89 0.26 -14.25
CA VAL A 76 -5.40 1.03 -15.41
C VAL A 76 -6.34 2.15 -15.80
N ASP A 77 -7.63 2.02 -15.46
CA ASP A 77 -8.68 2.99 -15.78
C ASP A 77 -8.74 4.08 -14.71
N TYR A 78 -8.71 5.34 -15.13
CA TYR A 78 -8.78 6.49 -14.23
C TYR A 78 -10.12 6.58 -13.50
N GLU A 79 -11.24 6.28 -14.16
CA GLU A 79 -12.57 6.34 -13.54
C GLU A 79 -12.70 5.28 -12.43
N VAL A 80 -12.13 4.10 -12.64
CA VAL A 80 -12.04 3.06 -11.60
C VAL A 80 -11.20 3.55 -10.42
N ALA A 81 -10.04 4.18 -10.68
CA ALA A 81 -9.22 4.77 -9.63
C ALA A 81 -9.96 5.92 -8.90
N PHE A 82 -10.75 6.71 -9.62
CA PHE A 82 -11.51 7.83 -9.08
C PHE A 82 -12.63 7.38 -8.17
N ASP A 83 -13.36 6.33 -8.54
CA ASP A 83 -14.35 5.71 -7.68
C ASP A 83 -13.74 5.12 -6.42
N LEU A 84 -12.56 4.51 -6.52
CA LEU A 84 -11.81 4.03 -5.36
C LEU A 84 -11.33 5.17 -4.47
N PHE A 85 -10.87 6.27 -5.04
CA PHE A 85 -10.49 7.47 -4.30
C PHE A 85 -11.67 8.03 -3.50
N ARG A 86 -12.81 8.25 -4.16
CA ARG A 86 -14.05 8.72 -3.52
C ARG A 86 -14.51 7.77 -2.41
N THR A 87 -14.47 6.48 -2.70
CA THR A 87 -14.84 5.44 -1.75
C THR A 87 -13.90 5.41 -0.54
N THR A 88 -12.59 5.52 -0.74
CA THR A 88 -11.60 5.59 0.34
C THR A 88 -11.84 6.82 1.21
N LYS A 89 -12.05 7.99 0.61
CA LYS A 89 -12.35 9.22 1.33
C LYS A 89 -13.62 9.12 2.19
N ARG A 90 -14.67 8.47 1.67
CA ARG A 90 -15.90 8.17 2.44
C ARG A 90 -15.62 7.21 3.59
N TYR A 91 -14.87 6.12 3.34
CA TYR A 91 -14.50 5.18 4.41
C TYR A 91 -13.72 5.86 5.54
N LEU A 92 -12.75 6.71 5.24
CA LEU A 92 -12.00 7.43 6.26
C LEU A 92 -12.89 8.37 7.09
N LYS A 93 -13.89 9.00 6.45
CA LYS A 93 -14.88 9.79 7.17
C LYS A 93 -15.75 8.91 8.08
N ASP A 94 -16.33 7.85 7.55
CA ASP A 94 -17.29 7.03 8.28
C ASP A 94 -16.64 6.20 9.41
N TYR A 95 -15.41 5.71 9.19
CA TYR A 95 -14.73 4.80 10.12
C TYR A 95 -13.78 5.51 11.09
N LEU A 96 -13.10 6.58 10.66
CA LEU A 96 -12.11 7.31 11.46
C LEU A 96 -12.50 8.77 11.75
N ASN A 97 -13.69 9.19 11.34
CA ASN A 97 -14.16 10.57 11.49
C ASN A 97 -13.21 11.61 10.87
N MET A 98 -12.59 11.26 9.74
CA MET A 98 -11.69 12.15 8.99
C MET A 98 -12.47 13.03 8.01
N ASP A 99 -12.65 14.30 8.36
CA ASP A 99 -13.15 15.32 7.46
C ASP A 99 -12.03 16.06 6.73
N PHE A 100 -12.28 16.39 5.45
CA PHE A 100 -11.35 17.11 4.58
C PHE A 100 -11.99 18.43 4.17
N LYS A 101 -11.39 19.56 4.58
CA LYS A 101 -11.94 20.90 4.41
C LYS A 101 -11.76 21.44 2.99
N HIS A 102 -10.69 21.03 2.33
CA HIS A 102 -10.33 21.48 1.00
C HIS A 102 -10.54 20.38 -0.05
N PRO A 103 -10.91 20.76 -1.28
CA PRO A 103 -10.92 19.82 -2.38
C PRO A 103 -9.49 19.37 -2.70
N VAL A 104 -9.36 18.11 -3.07
CA VAL A 104 -8.12 17.49 -3.54
C VAL A 104 -8.48 16.55 -4.68
N GLY A 105 -7.65 16.55 -5.72
CA GLY A 105 -7.69 15.57 -6.80
C GLY A 105 -6.45 14.69 -6.75
N PHE A 106 -6.40 13.68 -7.62
CA PHE A 106 -5.21 12.86 -7.78
C PHE A 106 -4.81 12.69 -9.24
N ARG A 107 -3.57 12.28 -9.46
CA ARG A 107 -3.05 11.88 -10.77
C ARG A 107 -2.38 10.51 -10.65
N LEU A 108 -2.62 9.66 -11.66
CA LEU A 108 -1.87 8.41 -11.80
C LEU A 108 -0.58 8.71 -12.58
N LEU A 109 0.55 8.33 -12.00
CA LEU A 109 1.88 8.52 -12.57
C LEU A 109 2.59 7.17 -12.73
N ASP A 110 3.53 7.08 -13.68
CA ASP A 110 4.47 5.96 -13.70
C ASP A 110 5.60 6.15 -12.65
N LYS A 111 6.44 5.13 -12.47
CA LYS A 111 7.53 5.16 -11.49
C LYS A 111 8.53 6.28 -11.74
N ASN A 112 8.82 6.60 -13.00
CA ASN A 112 9.80 7.62 -13.38
C ASN A 112 9.25 9.03 -13.16
N GLU A 113 7.96 9.23 -13.44
CA GLU A 113 7.26 10.48 -13.17
C GLU A 113 7.16 10.75 -11.66
N LEU A 114 6.77 9.73 -10.87
CA LEU A 114 6.63 9.86 -9.42
C LEU A 114 7.99 10.15 -8.75
N ALA A 115 9.08 9.55 -9.25
CA ALA A 115 10.43 9.76 -8.73
C ALA A 115 10.87 11.25 -8.77
N LYS A 116 10.29 12.07 -9.65
CA LYS A 116 10.58 13.52 -9.74
C LYS A 116 10.10 14.28 -8.51
N HIS A 117 9.14 13.74 -7.75
CA HIS A 117 8.53 14.39 -6.60
C HIS A 117 9.19 14.01 -5.25
N GLY A 118 10.18 13.11 -5.26
CA GLY A 118 10.86 12.67 -4.04
C GLY A 118 10.13 11.55 -3.29
N HIS A 119 10.72 11.10 -2.18
CA HIS A 119 10.42 9.83 -1.52
C HIS A 119 8.96 9.63 -1.09
N ASN A 120 8.24 8.77 -1.81
CA ASN A 120 7.43 7.63 -1.33
C ASN A 120 7.12 6.78 -2.58
N LEU A 121 7.38 5.45 -2.55
CA LEU A 121 7.49 4.64 -3.79
C LEU A 121 6.16 4.43 -4.52
N LEU A 122 5.03 4.70 -3.85
CA LEU A 122 3.70 4.36 -4.33
C LEU A 122 2.74 5.56 -4.42
N GLY A 123 3.03 6.66 -3.73
CA GLY A 123 2.19 7.86 -3.70
C GLY A 123 2.98 9.09 -3.28
N TYR A 124 2.41 10.27 -3.46
CA TYR A 124 3.00 11.53 -2.98
C TYR A 124 1.91 12.60 -2.82
N PHE A 125 1.92 13.28 -1.69
CA PHE A 125 1.08 14.45 -1.43
C PHE A 125 1.91 15.73 -1.49
N GLU A 126 1.38 16.73 -2.20
CA GLU A 126 1.90 18.09 -2.15
C GLU A 126 0.81 19.13 -2.05
N TRP A 127 1.22 20.32 -1.62
CA TRP A 127 0.41 21.50 -1.74
C TRP A 127 1.26 22.69 -2.16
N ILE A 128 0.62 23.59 -2.91
CA ILE A 128 1.22 24.86 -3.33
C ILE A 128 0.29 25.99 -2.96
N GLU A 129 0.85 27.16 -2.67
CA GLU A 129 0.07 28.38 -2.51
C GLU A 129 0.13 29.20 -3.79
N LYS A 130 -1.05 29.46 -4.38
CA LYS A 130 -1.17 30.27 -5.60
C LYS A 130 -2.23 31.33 -5.39
N ARG A 131 -1.81 32.61 -5.43
CA ARG A 131 -2.69 33.79 -5.23
C ARG A 131 -3.45 33.72 -3.89
N GLY A 132 -2.75 33.40 -2.81
CA GLY A 132 -3.33 33.29 -1.45
C GLY A 132 -4.28 32.10 -1.27
N LYS A 133 -4.35 31.17 -2.22
CA LYS A 133 -5.15 29.95 -2.13
C LYS A 133 -4.23 28.72 -2.14
N LYS A 134 -4.37 27.87 -1.13
CA LYS A 134 -3.73 26.56 -1.11
C LYS A 134 -4.41 25.63 -2.12
N LYS A 135 -3.61 24.95 -2.92
CA LYS A 135 -4.03 23.87 -3.81
C LYS A 135 -3.33 22.60 -3.40
N TYR A 136 -4.06 21.50 -3.38
CA TYR A 136 -3.59 20.20 -2.94
C TYR A 136 -3.62 19.23 -4.12
N ALA A 137 -2.61 18.38 -4.22
CA ALA A 137 -2.52 17.34 -5.22
C ALA A 137 -1.99 16.05 -4.59
N ILE A 138 -2.58 14.93 -5.00
CA ILE A 138 -2.09 13.59 -4.69
C ILE A 138 -1.60 12.97 -5.99
N TYR A 139 -0.45 12.30 -5.94
CA TYR A 139 0.06 11.50 -7.04
C TYR A 139 0.13 10.06 -6.58
N ILE A 140 -0.27 9.12 -7.43
CA ILE A 140 -0.32 7.71 -7.10
C ILE A 140 0.37 6.94 -8.20
N LEU A 141 1.17 5.95 -7.83
CA LEU A 141 1.77 5.03 -8.77
C LEU A 141 0.67 4.25 -9.51
N SER A 142 0.69 4.30 -10.83
CA SER A 142 -0.23 3.60 -11.71
C SER A 142 -0.07 2.08 -11.63
N ARG A 143 -1.09 1.33 -12.08
CA ARG A 143 -1.08 -0.14 -12.18
C ARG A 143 -0.87 -0.85 -10.84
N LEU A 144 -1.44 -0.29 -9.77
CA LEU A 144 -1.53 -0.96 -8.48
C LEU A 144 -2.82 -1.80 -8.38
N PRO A 145 -2.77 -2.98 -7.74
CA PRO A 145 -3.96 -3.70 -7.33
C PRO A 145 -4.82 -2.89 -6.36
N LYS A 146 -6.14 -3.11 -6.42
CA LYS A 146 -7.13 -2.38 -5.60
C LYS A 146 -6.79 -2.25 -4.12
N PRO A 147 -6.41 -3.32 -3.38
CA PRO A 147 -6.10 -3.17 -1.96
C PRO A 147 -4.94 -2.20 -1.71
N ILE A 148 -3.88 -2.32 -2.51
CA ILE A 148 -2.68 -1.46 -2.37
C ILE A 148 -3.04 -0.01 -2.71
N MET A 149 -3.77 0.23 -3.81
CA MET A 149 -4.16 1.59 -4.20
C MET A 149 -5.02 2.28 -3.13
N ILE A 150 -5.97 1.55 -2.52
CA ILE A 150 -6.79 2.08 -1.41
C ILE A 150 -5.90 2.47 -0.22
N GLY A 151 -4.92 1.63 0.15
CA GLY A 151 -3.98 1.93 1.23
C GLY A 151 -3.17 3.20 0.98
N VAL A 152 -2.62 3.35 -0.24
CA VAL A 152 -1.87 4.55 -0.63
C VAL A 152 -2.78 5.78 -0.63
N PHE A 153 -4.02 5.69 -1.15
CA PHE A 153 -4.95 6.82 -1.06
C PHE A 153 -5.20 7.25 0.38
N ALA A 154 -5.35 6.30 1.29
CA ALA A 154 -5.57 6.61 2.70
C ALA A 154 -4.37 7.28 3.36
N HIS A 155 -3.17 6.81 3.02
CA HIS A 155 -1.91 7.41 3.43
C HIS A 155 -1.82 8.88 2.96
N GLU A 156 -1.98 9.13 1.67
CA GLU A 156 -1.83 10.48 1.11
C GLU A 156 -2.96 11.44 1.52
N LEU A 157 -4.19 10.93 1.69
CA LEU A 157 -5.29 11.70 2.29
C LEU A 157 -4.98 12.09 3.74
N THR A 158 -4.24 11.26 4.49
CA THR A 158 -3.82 11.62 5.85
C THR A 158 -2.91 12.84 5.86
N HIS A 159 -2.01 12.97 4.88
CA HIS A 159 -1.18 14.17 4.76
C HIS A 159 -1.99 15.42 4.45
N LEU A 160 -3.05 15.32 3.63
CA LEU A 160 -4.00 16.41 3.47
C LEU A 160 -4.64 16.78 4.82
N TRP A 161 -5.15 15.80 5.56
CA TRP A 161 -5.76 16.05 6.86
C TRP A 161 -4.77 16.71 7.82
N GLN A 162 -3.51 16.28 7.84
CA GLN A 162 -2.45 16.88 8.65
C GLN A 162 -2.23 18.34 8.27
N ALA A 163 -2.12 18.65 6.97
CA ALA A 163 -1.96 20.01 6.48
C ALA A 163 -3.13 20.95 6.84
N GLU A 164 -4.32 20.40 7.08
CA GLU A 164 -5.54 21.14 7.43
C GLU A 164 -5.80 21.31 8.93
N ASN A 165 -5.19 20.46 9.76
CA ASN A 165 -5.55 20.32 11.17
C ASN A 165 -4.38 20.44 12.13
N ILE A 166 -3.14 20.34 11.65
CA ILE A 166 -1.94 20.38 12.48
C ILE A 166 -1.24 21.73 12.26
N ARG A 167 -1.07 22.48 13.35
CA ARG A 167 -0.43 23.81 13.35
C ARG A 167 1.02 23.78 13.83
N VAL A 168 1.38 22.73 14.57
CA VAL A 168 2.74 22.51 15.05
C VAL A 168 3.55 21.75 14.02
N LYS A 169 4.84 22.10 13.87
CA LYS A 169 5.72 21.34 12.98
C LYS A 169 5.98 19.99 13.60
N GLN A 170 5.52 18.93 12.96
CA GLN A 170 5.75 17.56 13.40
C GLN A 170 7.07 17.01 12.87
N SER A 171 7.71 16.15 13.65
CA SER A 171 8.77 15.28 13.14
C SER A 171 8.26 14.42 11.97
N LYS A 172 9.16 14.10 11.02
CA LYS A 172 8.83 13.20 9.90
C LYS A 172 8.35 11.84 10.42
N LEU A 173 8.98 11.33 11.48
CA LEU A 173 8.61 10.07 12.11
C LEU A 173 7.14 10.04 12.53
N LEU A 174 6.66 11.09 13.20
CA LEU A 174 5.27 11.18 13.62
C LEU A 174 4.33 11.41 12.45
N SER A 175 4.72 12.28 11.50
CA SER A 175 3.89 12.61 10.35
C SER A 175 3.63 11.39 9.47
N GLU A 176 4.68 10.66 9.08
CA GLU A 176 4.60 9.41 8.30
C GLU A 176 3.97 8.28 9.12
N GLY A 177 4.28 8.23 10.42
CA GLY A 177 3.72 7.25 11.34
C GLY A 177 2.20 7.32 11.46
N PHE A 178 1.66 8.54 11.47
CA PHE A 178 0.21 8.74 11.50
C PHE A 178 -0.46 8.31 10.19
N ALA A 179 0.12 8.68 9.05
CA ALA A 179 -0.35 8.24 7.74
C ALA A 179 -0.30 6.69 7.60
N GLN A 180 0.76 6.06 8.09
CA GLN A 180 0.86 4.59 8.18
C GLN A 180 -0.18 3.98 9.12
N TRP A 181 -0.47 4.61 10.24
CA TRP A 181 -1.49 4.12 11.17
C TRP A 181 -2.89 4.16 10.54
N VAL A 182 -3.24 5.24 9.84
CA VAL A 182 -4.52 5.33 9.10
C VAL A 182 -4.61 4.23 8.03
N GLU A 183 -3.55 4.03 7.25
CA GLU A 183 -3.45 2.94 6.27
C GLU A 183 -3.61 1.56 6.94
N TYR A 184 -2.96 1.34 8.08
CA TYR A 184 -3.04 0.09 8.85
C TYR A 184 -4.48 -0.18 9.35
N ARG A 185 -5.15 0.83 9.91
CA ARG A 185 -6.55 0.71 10.37
C ARG A 185 -7.50 0.40 9.21
N LEU A 186 -7.23 0.94 8.03
CA LEU A 186 -8.01 0.63 6.83
C LEU A 186 -7.79 -0.81 6.37
N PHE A 187 -6.55 -1.30 6.39
CA PHE A 187 -6.25 -2.69 6.07
C PHE A 187 -6.84 -3.68 7.06
N ASP A 188 -6.85 -3.35 8.35
CA ASP A 188 -7.52 -4.15 9.39
C ASP A 188 -9.02 -4.30 9.09
N ASN A 189 -9.68 -3.19 8.77
CA ASN A 189 -11.10 -3.18 8.41
C ASN A 189 -11.42 -3.97 7.12
N PHE A 190 -10.47 -4.09 6.20
CA PHE A 190 -10.60 -4.91 4.98
C PHE A 190 -9.94 -6.29 5.08
N HIS A 191 -9.54 -6.72 6.28
CA HIS A 191 -8.88 -8.00 6.55
C HIS A 191 -7.65 -8.26 5.65
N GLN A 192 -6.86 -7.23 5.38
CA GLN A 192 -5.66 -7.29 4.54
C GLN A 192 -4.42 -7.70 5.36
N GLU A 193 -4.48 -8.89 5.99
CA GLU A 193 -3.47 -9.35 6.96
C GLU A 193 -2.03 -9.34 6.45
N THR A 194 -1.83 -9.64 5.17
CA THR A 194 -0.48 -9.65 4.58
C THR A 194 0.11 -8.25 4.58
N GLN A 195 -0.69 -7.23 4.30
CA GLN A 195 -0.20 -5.85 4.22
C GLN A 195 0.06 -5.31 5.61
N MET A 196 -0.84 -5.58 6.55
CA MET A 196 -0.65 -5.27 7.97
C MET A 196 0.66 -5.88 8.48
N TYR A 197 0.89 -7.18 8.21
CA TYR A 197 2.13 -7.84 8.61
C TYR A 197 3.37 -7.17 8.00
N LEU A 198 3.33 -6.86 6.70
CA LEU A 198 4.45 -6.19 6.04
C LEU A 198 4.73 -4.83 6.65
N MET A 199 3.71 -4.02 6.92
CA MET A 199 3.84 -2.70 7.56
C MET A 199 4.45 -2.80 8.96
N GLU A 200 4.00 -3.73 9.78
CA GLU A 200 4.49 -3.92 11.16
C GLU A 200 5.97 -4.34 11.22
N HIS A 201 6.46 -5.02 10.18
CA HIS A 201 7.83 -5.52 10.10
C HIS A 201 8.78 -4.58 9.34
N ARG A 202 8.29 -3.42 8.87
CA ARG A 202 9.14 -2.38 8.29
C ARG A 202 10.06 -1.81 9.37
N LYS A 203 11.33 -1.58 9.00
CA LYS A 203 12.36 -1.02 9.90
C LYS A 203 12.71 0.44 9.58
N ASP A 204 12.14 0.99 8.53
CA ASP A 204 12.33 2.37 8.10
C ASP A 204 11.45 3.35 8.89
N THR A 205 11.53 4.64 8.57
CA THR A 205 10.76 5.71 9.23
C THR A 205 9.25 5.43 9.25
N TYR A 206 8.72 4.78 8.22
CA TYR A 206 7.30 4.42 8.13
C TYR A 206 6.94 3.36 9.18
N GLY A 207 7.70 2.26 9.23
CA GLY A 207 7.45 1.20 10.21
C GLY A 207 7.67 1.66 11.65
N GLN A 208 8.74 2.40 11.91
CA GLN A 208 9.02 2.97 13.23
C GLN A 208 7.92 3.96 13.66
N GLY A 209 7.49 4.84 12.75
CA GLY A 209 6.42 5.79 13.00
C GLY A 209 5.08 5.10 13.29
N LEU A 210 4.75 4.02 12.56
CA LEU A 210 3.57 3.21 12.83
C LEU A 210 3.57 2.70 14.27
N GLN A 211 4.69 2.16 14.76
CA GLN A 211 4.78 1.67 16.14
C GLN A 211 4.58 2.80 17.17
N VAL A 212 5.13 3.98 16.91
CA VAL A 212 4.90 5.16 17.78
C VAL A 212 3.41 5.48 17.90
N VAL A 213 2.69 5.51 16.77
CA VAL A 213 1.25 5.83 16.79
C VAL A 213 0.41 4.69 17.37
N LYS A 214 0.79 3.43 17.18
CA LYS A 214 0.14 2.29 17.86
C LYS A 214 0.30 2.38 19.38
N GLU A 215 1.44 2.83 19.89
CA GLU A 215 1.61 3.07 21.34
C GLU A 215 0.80 4.26 21.84
N ILE A 216 0.59 5.30 21.02
CA ILE A 216 -0.36 6.38 21.33
C ILE A 216 -1.79 5.82 21.41
N GLU A 217 -2.21 5.04 20.41
CA GLU A 217 -3.53 4.39 20.38
C GLU A 217 -3.75 3.51 21.61
N LYS A 218 -2.76 2.70 22.00
CA LYS A 218 -2.84 1.83 23.19
C LYS A 218 -3.08 2.62 24.48
N LYS A 219 -2.51 3.83 24.59
CA LYS A 219 -2.63 4.68 25.79
C LYS A 219 -3.89 5.53 25.80
N ALA A 220 -4.28 6.06 24.65
CA ALA A 220 -5.32 7.07 24.53
C ALA A 220 -6.66 6.55 23.98
N GLY A 221 -6.67 5.35 23.38
CA GLY A 221 -7.78 4.80 22.62
C GLY A 221 -7.83 5.33 21.18
N THR A 222 -8.34 4.53 20.25
CA THR A 222 -8.43 4.82 18.80
C THR A 222 -9.06 6.18 18.50
N THR A 223 -10.17 6.51 19.19
CA THR A 223 -10.91 7.77 18.98
C THR A 223 -10.12 9.00 19.38
N ASN A 224 -9.14 8.86 20.28
CA ASN A 224 -8.39 9.99 20.83
C ASN A 224 -7.02 10.19 20.17
N VAL A 225 -6.57 9.27 19.31
CA VAL A 225 -5.30 9.36 18.55
C VAL A 225 -5.20 10.71 17.82
N PHE A 226 -6.27 11.12 17.15
CA PHE A 226 -6.34 12.38 16.41
C PHE A 226 -6.14 13.62 17.30
N ASN A 227 -6.67 13.61 18.52
CA ASN A 227 -6.51 14.71 19.47
C ASN A 227 -5.08 14.76 20.01
N VAL A 228 -4.49 13.61 20.33
CA VAL A 228 -3.12 13.54 20.82
C VAL A 228 -2.14 14.01 19.75
N ILE A 229 -2.25 13.49 18.53
CA ILE A 229 -1.32 13.79 17.43
C ILE A 229 -1.30 15.28 17.08
N ARG A 230 -2.45 15.96 17.08
CA ARG A 230 -2.52 17.42 16.78
C ARG A 230 -1.62 18.27 17.68
N ASN A 231 -1.28 17.77 18.87
CA ASN A 231 -0.58 18.53 19.90
C ASN A 231 0.89 18.11 20.11
N ILE A 232 1.40 17.13 19.34
CA ILE A 232 2.79 16.68 19.42
C ILE A 232 3.61 17.34 18.30
N SER A 233 4.71 18.00 18.67
CA SER A 233 5.76 18.52 17.77
C SER A 233 6.84 17.48 17.49
#